data_AF-A0A0A8Y2B4-F1
#
_entry.id   AF-A0A0A8Y2B4-F1
#
_cell.length_a   1.000
_cell.length_b   1.000
_cell.length_c   1.000
_cell.angle_alpha   90.00
_cell.angle_beta   90.00
_cell.angle_gamma   90.00
#
_symmetry.space_group_name_H-M   'P 1'
#
loop_
_entity.id
_entity.type
_entity.pdbx_description
1 polymer ?
#
loop_
_entity_poly.entity_id
_entity_poly.type
_entity_poly.pdbx_seq_one_letter_code
_entity_poly.pdbx_strand_id
1 'polypeptide(L)'
;MPGRTALHWRWATDDVVGHDGKLWWVSLRRGILSCNPFEDRPVLRLDELPETVAEEKQFKSTRHIEADRCVKVSRGRLRYVEIVRAATDPVGATLVVMWTVITGDPEGFTWWKARYGLILDRYGRATATRRTGCRGRSPCSLS
;
A
#
# COMPACT_ATOMS: atom_id res chain seq x y z
N MET A 1 -7.68 -39.68 0.09
CA MET A 1 -7.31 -38.44 -0.62
C MET A 1 -7.33 -37.30 0.39
N PRO A 2 -6.20 -36.90 0.99
CA PRO A 2 -6.20 -35.87 2.04
C PRO A 2 -6.19 -34.45 1.45
N GLY A 3 -7.09 -33.62 1.98
CA GLY A 3 -6.87 -32.21 2.31
C GLY A 3 -6.37 -31.26 1.21
N ARG A 4 -7.28 -30.75 0.37
CA ARG A 4 -7.10 -29.41 -0.22
C ARG A 4 -7.42 -28.37 0.86
N THR A 5 -6.44 -28.03 1.69
CA THR A 5 -6.42 -26.75 2.43
C THR A 5 -6.13 -25.63 1.44
N ALA A 6 -7.06 -25.38 0.52
CA ALA A 6 -7.07 -24.14 -0.23
C ALA A 6 -7.71 -23.10 0.68
N LEU A 7 -6.90 -22.40 1.47
CA LEU A 7 -7.28 -21.06 1.90
C LEU A 7 -7.63 -20.31 0.61
N HIS A 8 -8.93 -20.10 0.42
CA HIS A 8 -9.49 -19.44 -0.73
C HIS A 8 -8.72 -18.14 -0.98
N TRP A 9 -7.93 -18.09 -2.05
CA TRP A 9 -7.28 -16.87 -2.50
C TRP A 9 -8.34 -15.95 -3.11
N ARG A 10 -9.28 -15.47 -2.30
CA ARG A 10 -10.29 -14.49 -2.75
C ARG A 10 -9.68 -13.11 -2.61
N TRP A 11 -9.51 -12.46 -3.74
CA TRP A 11 -9.33 -11.03 -3.80
C TRP A 11 -10.57 -10.35 -3.20
N ALA A 12 -10.36 -9.39 -2.30
CA ALA A 12 -11.40 -8.54 -1.76
C ALA A 12 -11.03 -7.11 -2.13
N THR A 13 -11.88 -6.46 -2.92
CA THR A 13 -11.61 -5.10 -3.39
C THR A 13 -12.15 -4.10 -2.38
N ASP A 14 -11.26 -3.29 -1.80
CA ASP A 14 -11.60 -2.16 -0.93
C ASP A 14 -11.92 -0.90 -1.75
N ASP A 15 -11.31 -0.73 -2.93
CA ASP A 15 -11.53 0.42 -3.81
C ASP A 15 -11.18 0.10 -5.28
N VAL A 16 -11.71 0.89 -6.22
CA VAL A 16 -11.35 0.85 -7.64
C VAL A 16 -11.05 2.26 -8.14
N VAL A 17 -9.86 2.45 -8.72
CA VAL A 17 -9.38 3.76 -9.17
C VAL A 17 -9.10 3.74 -10.67
N GLY A 18 -9.67 4.68 -11.42
CA GLY A 18 -9.29 4.95 -12.81
C GLY A 18 -8.16 5.97 -12.87
N HIS A 19 -7.00 5.61 -13.41
CA HIS A 19 -5.85 6.50 -13.52
C HIS A 19 -4.87 6.05 -14.62
N ASP A 20 -4.40 7.01 -15.42
CA ASP A 20 -3.35 6.80 -16.42
C ASP A 20 -3.66 5.68 -17.43
N GLY A 21 -4.87 5.71 -17.97
CA GLY A 21 -5.36 4.69 -18.92
C GLY A 21 -5.62 3.30 -18.30
N LYS A 22 -5.44 3.14 -16.99
CA LYS A 22 -5.61 1.86 -16.28
C LYS A 22 -6.71 1.91 -15.22
N LEU A 23 -7.31 0.76 -14.99
CA LEU A 23 -8.09 0.46 -13.80
C LEU A 23 -7.18 -0.17 -12.76
N TRP A 24 -7.33 0.28 -11.51
CA TRP A 24 -6.58 -0.17 -10.36
C TRP A 24 -7.55 -0.71 -9.30
N TRP A 25 -7.60 -2.03 -9.12
CA TRP A 25 -8.35 -2.65 -8.02
C TRP A 25 -7.45 -2.69 -6.80
N VAL A 26 -7.93 -2.14 -5.69
CA VAL A 26 -7.17 -1.99 -4.45
C VAL A 26 -7.65 -3.02 -3.45
N SER A 27 -6.71 -3.76 -2.87
CA SER A 27 -6.89 -4.56 -1.67
C SER A 27 -5.85 -4.10 -0.65
N LEU A 28 -6.25 -3.34 0.36
CA LEU A 28 -5.39 -2.76 1.40
C LEU A 28 -4.64 -3.82 2.24
N ARG A 29 -5.05 -5.09 2.12
CA ARG A 29 -4.38 -6.26 2.72
C ARG A 29 -3.45 -7.04 1.79
N ARG A 30 -3.53 -6.84 0.47
CA ARG A 30 -2.87 -7.72 -0.51
C ARG A 30 -2.02 -6.98 -1.53
N GLY A 31 -2.44 -5.80 -1.97
CA GLY A 31 -1.83 -5.16 -3.12
C GLY A 31 -2.80 -4.31 -3.93
N ILE A 32 -2.33 -3.95 -5.11
CA ILE A 32 -3.14 -3.36 -6.16
C ILE A 32 -3.02 -4.22 -7.43
N LEU A 33 -4.14 -4.43 -8.12
CA LEU A 33 -4.15 -5.01 -9.46
C LEU A 33 -4.34 -3.88 -10.47
N SER A 34 -3.53 -3.86 -11.52
CA SER A 34 -3.65 -2.90 -12.61
C SER A 34 -3.99 -3.57 -13.93
N CYS A 35 -4.80 -2.92 -14.75
CA CYS A 35 -5.13 -3.38 -16.10
C CYS A 35 -5.46 -2.18 -17.00
N ASN A 36 -4.97 -2.18 -18.24
CA ASN A 36 -5.47 -1.29 -19.29
C ASN A 36 -6.64 -2.00 -20.00
N PRO A 37 -7.89 -1.56 -19.79
CA PRO A 37 -9.05 -2.23 -20.38
C PRO A 37 -9.20 -1.97 -21.88
N PHE A 38 -8.41 -1.07 -22.47
CA PHE A 38 -8.48 -0.68 -23.88
C PHE A 38 -7.44 -1.38 -24.76
N GLU A 39 -6.55 -2.20 -24.19
CA GLU A 39 -5.63 -3.02 -24.98
C GLU A 39 -6.34 -4.22 -25.61
N ASP A 40 -5.92 -4.62 -26.81
CA ASP A 40 -6.44 -5.82 -27.50
C ASP A 40 -6.33 -7.09 -26.64
N ARG A 41 -5.33 -7.12 -25.76
CA ARG A 41 -5.08 -8.22 -24.82
C ARG A 41 -4.80 -7.65 -23.42
N PRO A 42 -5.84 -7.34 -22.63
CA PRO A 42 -5.68 -6.74 -21.32
C PRO A 42 -4.89 -7.66 -20.39
N VAL A 43 -3.76 -7.18 -19.87
CA VAL A 43 -2.94 -7.90 -18.89
C VAL A 43 -3.22 -7.35 -17.50
N LEU A 44 -3.56 -8.25 -16.58
CA LEU A 44 -3.70 -7.94 -15.16
C LEU A 44 -2.34 -8.08 -14.45
N ARG A 45 -1.90 -7.04 -13.74
CA ARG A 45 -0.62 -7.05 -12.99
C ARG A 45 -0.87 -6.83 -11.51
N LEU A 46 -0.32 -7.70 -10.66
CA LEU A 46 -0.36 -7.56 -9.21
C LEU A 46 0.90 -6.88 -8.71
N ASP A 47 0.72 -5.78 -7.98
CA ASP A 47 1.78 -5.08 -7.28
C ASP A 47 1.46 -5.07 -5.78
N GLU A 48 2.35 -5.62 -4.95
CA GLU A 48 2.20 -5.64 -3.50
C GLU A 48 2.25 -4.22 -2.93
N LEU A 49 1.48 -3.96 -1.86
CA LEU A 49 1.60 -2.70 -1.13
C LEU A 49 2.90 -2.72 -0.32
N PRO A 50 3.61 -1.58 -0.23
CA PRO A 50 4.78 -1.49 0.62
C PRO A 50 4.33 -1.53 2.08
N GLU A 51 4.87 -2.47 2.87
CA GLU A 51 4.50 -2.60 4.27
C GLU A 51 5.46 -1.83 5.19
N THR A 52 4.92 -1.02 6.11
CA THR A 52 5.71 -0.47 7.23
C THR A 52 5.56 -1.30 8.51
N VAL A 53 4.48 -2.06 8.61
CA VAL A 53 4.14 -2.88 9.79
C VAL A 53 3.96 -4.32 9.34
N ALA A 54 4.61 -5.26 10.02
CA ALA A 54 4.50 -6.69 9.71
C ALA A 54 3.03 -7.16 9.71
N GLU A 55 2.65 -7.96 8.71
CA GLU A 55 1.30 -8.54 8.52
C GLU A 55 0.65 -9.03 9.82
N GLU A 56 1.38 -9.77 10.66
CA GLU A 56 0.86 -10.32 11.92
C GLU A 56 0.28 -9.26 12.88
N LYS A 57 0.88 -8.06 12.90
CA LYS A 57 0.38 -6.95 13.72
C LYS A 57 -0.84 -6.30 13.08
N GLN A 58 -0.94 -6.34 11.74
CA GLN A 58 -2.10 -5.81 11.00
C GLN A 58 -3.35 -6.66 11.26
N PHE A 59 -3.22 -7.99 11.23
CA PHE A 59 -4.34 -8.92 11.47
C PHE A 59 -4.86 -8.89 12.91
N LYS A 60 -4.05 -8.43 13.87
CA LYS A 60 -4.44 -8.27 15.28
C LYS A 60 -5.15 -6.95 15.58
N SER A 61 -5.17 -6.02 14.62
CA SER A 61 -5.89 -4.76 14.78
C SER A 61 -7.40 -4.99 14.65
N THR A 62 -8.16 -4.52 15.64
CA THR A 62 -9.64 -4.48 15.58
C THR A 62 -10.16 -3.29 14.79
N ARG A 63 -9.30 -2.38 14.34
CA ARG A 63 -9.71 -1.23 13.52
C ARG A 63 -9.97 -1.65 12.08
N HIS A 64 -10.94 -0.97 11.47
CA HIS A 64 -11.18 -1.05 10.04
C HIS A 64 -9.93 -0.60 9.28
N ILE A 65 -9.47 -1.41 8.33
CA ILE A 65 -8.22 -1.15 7.59
C ILE A 65 -8.29 0.15 6.79
N GLU A 66 -9.48 0.54 6.31
CA GLU A 66 -9.74 1.79 5.62
C GLU A 66 -9.52 3.05 6.49
N ALA A 67 -9.53 2.91 7.82
CA ALA A 67 -9.27 4.03 8.73
C ALA A 67 -7.78 4.36 8.85
N ASP A 68 -6.92 3.40 8.54
CA ASP A 68 -5.46 3.52 8.67
C ASP A 68 -4.76 3.54 7.30
N ARG A 69 -5.43 3.12 6.23
CA ARG A 69 -4.80 2.95 4.92
C ARG A 69 -5.71 3.37 3.78
N CYS A 70 -5.13 3.96 2.74
CA CYS A 70 -5.85 4.20 1.50
C CYS A 70 -4.92 4.27 0.28
N VAL A 71 -5.47 3.98 -0.89
CA VAL A 71 -4.84 4.25 -2.18
C VAL A 71 -5.70 5.27 -2.92
N LYS A 72 -5.17 6.43 -3.26
CA LYS A 72 -5.90 7.51 -3.96
C LYS A 72 -5.01 8.24 -4.95
N VAL A 73 -5.65 8.88 -5.94
CA VAL A 73 -4.96 9.82 -6.83
C VAL A 73 -4.84 11.17 -6.11
N SER A 74 -3.64 11.71 -6.08
CA SER A 74 -3.41 13.08 -5.62
C SER A 74 -2.36 13.74 -6.52
N ARG A 75 -2.53 15.01 -6.88
CA ARG A 75 -1.60 15.73 -7.77
C ARG A 75 -1.15 14.90 -8.99
N GLY A 76 -2.11 14.25 -9.66
CA GLY A 76 -1.88 13.43 -10.85
C GLY A 76 -1.07 12.15 -10.63
N ARG A 77 -0.94 11.63 -9.40
CA ARG A 77 -0.22 10.38 -9.14
C ARG A 77 -1.00 9.49 -8.19
N LEU A 78 -1.01 8.19 -8.46
CA LEU A 78 -1.52 7.18 -7.56
C LEU A 78 -0.60 7.06 -6.33
N ARG A 79 -1.18 7.19 -5.13
CA ARG A 79 -0.44 7.14 -3.87
C ARG A 79 -1.11 6.22 -2.88
N TYR A 80 -0.28 5.47 -2.19
CA TYR A 80 -0.66 4.70 -1.00
C TYR A 80 -0.26 5.50 0.23
N VAL A 81 -1.16 5.54 1.21
CA VAL A 81 -0.95 6.17 2.51
C VAL A 81 -1.21 5.12 3.58
N GLU A 82 -0.31 5.06 4.56
CA GLU A 82 -0.44 4.23 5.76
C GLU A 82 -0.25 5.10 7.00
N ILE A 83 -1.18 4.96 7.95
CA ILE A 83 -1.15 5.59 9.26
C ILE A 83 -0.75 4.52 10.26
N VAL A 84 0.47 4.62 10.77
CA VAL A 84 1.01 3.74 11.80
C VAL A 84 0.89 4.43 13.15
N ARG A 85 0.18 3.77 14.08
CA ARG A 85 0.00 4.22 15.47
C ARG A 85 0.58 3.15 16.38
N ALA A 86 1.60 3.48 17.17
CA ALA A 86 2.17 2.51 18.11
C ALA A 86 1.19 2.27 19.27
N ALA A 87 0.89 1.01 19.57
CA ALA A 87 -0.07 0.62 20.61
C ALA A 87 0.35 1.01 22.03
N THR A 88 1.64 1.29 22.24
CA THR A 88 2.25 1.61 23.55
C THR A 88 2.67 3.07 23.70
N ASP A 89 2.47 3.92 22.69
CA ASP A 89 2.86 5.33 22.82
C ASP A 89 1.83 6.10 23.68
N PRO A 90 2.27 6.82 24.71
CA PRO A 90 1.39 7.75 25.42
C PRO A 90 1.07 8.89 24.45
N VAL A 91 -0.14 8.88 23.88
CA VAL A 91 -0.79 10.01 23.18
C VAL A 91 0.22 10.95 22.50
N GLY A 92 0.76 10.59 21.33
CA GLY A 92 1.55 11.61 20.65
C GLY A 92 2.22 11.33 19.33
N ALA A 93 2.54 10.09 18.93
CA ALA A 93 3.24 9.89 17.66
C ALA A 93 2.37 9.09 16.68
N THR A 94 1.71 9.80 15.75
CA THR A 94 1.10 9.15 14.58
C THR A 94 2.06 9.27 13.40
N LEU A 95 2.58 8.15 12.91
CA LEU A 95 3.41 8.14 11.71
C LEU A 95 2.51 7.97 10.47
N VAL A 96 2.50 8.97 9.59
CA VAL A 96 1.87 8.88 8.28
C VAL A 96 2.96 8.65 7.24
N VAL A 97 2.92 7.53 6.55
CA VAL A 97 3.86 7.21 5.47
C VAL A 97 3.12 7.25 4.14
N MET A 98 3.77 7.82 3.13
CA MET A 98 3.22 7.93 1.78
C MET A 98 4.19 7.41 0.73
N TRP A 99 3.64 6.55 -0.14
CA TRP A 99 4.32 6.01 -1.31
C TRP A 99 3.59 6.46 -2.56
N THR A 100 4.35 6.68 -3.61
CA THR A 100 3.82 7.03 -4.93
C THR A 100 4.15 5.91 -5.88
N VAL A 101 3.16 5.43 -6.62
CA VAL A 101 3.40 4.52 -7.74
C VAL A 101 4.20 5.25 -8.80
N ILE A 102 5.26 4.60 -9.27
CA ILE A 102 6.00 4.99 -10.46
C ILE A 102 5.78 3.88 -11.49
N THR A 103 5.17 4.24 -12.62
CA THR A 103 5.08 3.41 -13.82
C THR A 103 6.31 3.70 -14.68
N GLY A 104 7.11 2.69 -14.98
CA GLY A 104 8.23 2.81 -15.92
C GLY A 104 7.81 2.38 -17.33
N ASP A 105 8.13 3.19 -18.33
CA ASP A 105 8.17 2.78 -19.73
C ASP A 105 9.54 2.16 -20.06
N PRO A 106 9.64 1.13 -20.94
CA PRO A 106 8.57 0.53 -21.76
C PRO A 106 8.03 -0.83 -21.23
N GLU A 107 8.59 -1.39 -20.16
CA GLU A 107 8.18 -2.73 -19.68
C GLU A 107 6.97 -2.70 -18.73
N GLY A 108 6.48 -1.50 -18.37
CA GLY A 108 5.34 -1.32 -17.47
C GLY A 108 5.61 -1.82 -16.05
N PHE A 109 6.89 -1.85 -15.63
CA PHE A 109 7.22 -2.20 -14.25
C PHE A 109 6.71 -1.10 -13.31
N THR A 110 5.85 -1.50 -12.39
CA THR A 110 5.33 -0.63 -11.34
C THR A 110 6.22 -0.78 -10.11
N TRP A 111 6.61 0.33 -9.50
CA TRP A 111 7.23 0.28 -8.19
C TRP A 111 6.84 1.45 -7.30
N TRP A 112 6.89 1.19 -6.00
CA TRP A 112 6.56 2.18 -4.99
C TRP A 112 7.76 3.03 -4.62
N LYS A 113 7.66 4.34 -4.85
CA LYS A 113 8.63 5.31 -4.34
C LYS A 113 8.13 5.91 -3.04
N ALA A 114 8.78 5.56 -1.93
CA ALA A 114 8.59 6.26 -0.66
C ALA A 114 8.93 7.74 -0.82
N ARG A 115 8.09 8.63 -0.27
CA ARG A 115 8.28 10.08 -0.41
C ARG A 115 8.46 10.79 0.92
N TYR A 116 7.56 10.57 1.87
CA TYR A 116 7.57 11.28 3.15
C TYR A 116 7.03 10.36 4.25
N GLY A 117 7.66 10.42 5.42
CA GLY A 117 7.08 10.04 6.71
C GLY A 117 6.77 11.32 7.47
N LEU A 118 5.59 11.44 8.06
CA LEU A 118 5.20 12.55 8.93
C LEU A 118 4.94 11.99 10.31
N ILE A 119 5.61 12.51 11.33
CA ILE A 119 5.22 12.27 12.72
C ILE A 119 4.29 13.42 13.10
N LEU A 120 3.03 13.11 13.33
CA LEU A 120 2.07 14.04 13.89
C LEU A 120 2.14 13.94 15.41
N ASP A 121 2.39 15.08 16.06
CA ASP A 121 2.25 15.21 17.50
C ASP A 121 0.78 15.14 17.94
N ARG A 122 0.52 15.11 19.25
CA ARG A 122 -0.85 15.12 19.81
C ARG A 122 -1.70 16.33 19.44
N TYR A 123 -1.10 17.40 18.91
CA TYR A 123 -1.76 18.63 18.47
C TYR A 123 -1.87 18.72 16.94
N GLY A 124 -1.48 17.66 16.22
CA GLY A 124 -1.50 17.62 14.76
C GLY A 124 -0.35 18.36 14.09
N ARG A 125 0.69 18.77 14.84
CA ARG A 125 1.90 19.35 14.26
C ARG A 125 2.70 18.25 13.59
N ALA A 126 3.07 18.49 12.33
CA ALA A 126 3.78 17.51 11.53
C ALA A 126 5.28 17.80 11.49
N THR A 127 6.08 16.79 11.82
CA THR A 127 7.51 16.76 11.51
C THR A 127 7.73 15.84 10.32
N ALA A 128 8.24 16.38 9.21
CA ALA A 128 8.49 15.62 7.99
C ALA A 128 9.88 15.01 7.98
N THR A 129 9.96 13.70 7.75
CA THR A 129 11.20 12.97 7.53
C THR A 129 11.17 12.37 6.13
N ARG A 130 12.20 12.67 5.34
CA ARG A 130 12.34 12.13 3.99
C ARG A 130 12.95 10.73 4.07
N ARG A 131 12.15 9.68 3.83
CA ARG A 131 12.68 8.31 3.64
C ARG A 131 13.06 8.12 2.18
N THR A 132 14.35 8.03 1.89
CA THR A 132 14.86 7.69 0.55
C THR A 132 15.12 6.20 0.46
N GLY A 133 14.38 5.52 -0.44
CA GLY A 133 14.75 4.20 -0.95
C GLY A 133 14.27 3.02 -0.12
N CYS A 134 13.08 2.51 -0.47
CA CYS A 134 12.78 1.09 -0.33
C CYS A 134 12.43 0.61 -1.74
N ARG A 135 13.30 -0.19 -2.37
CA ARG A 135 12.89 -0.98 -3.53
C ARG A 135 12.11 -2.15 -2.95
N GLY A 136 10.78 -2.10 -3.01
CA GLY A 136 9.94 -3.22 -2.60
C GLY A 136 10.15 -4.39 -3.56
N ARG A 137 11.06 -5.29 -3.22
CA ARG A 137 11.00 -6.71 -3.57
C ARG A 137 11.49 -7.48 -2.36
N SER A 138 10.55 -8.09 -1.64
CA SER A 138 10.76 -9.12 -0.62
C SER A 138 11.46 -8.65 0.69
N PRO A 139 11.20 -9.34 1.82
CA PRO A 139 11.55 -8.82 3.14
C PRO A 139 13.05 -9.04 3.41
N CYS A 140 13.76 -7.96 3.74
CA CYS A 140 15.04 -8.12 4.42
C CYS A 140 14.78 -8.68 5.83
N SER A 141 15.05 -9.97 6.00
CA SER A 141 15.29 -10.58 7.30
C SER A 141 16.45 -9.86 7.97
N LEU A 142 16.19 -9.20 9.10
CA LEU A 142 17.22 -8.74 10.01
C LEU A 142 17.61 -9.91 10.91
N SER A 143 18.84 -10.41 10.74
CA SER A 143 19.60 -11.12 11.77
C SER A 143 20.38 -10.09 12.59
#